data_AF-A0A7V8CBT3-F1
#
_entry.id   AF-A0A7V8CBT3-F1
#
_cell.length_a   1.000
_cell.length_b   1.000
_cell.length_c   1.000
_cell.angle_alpha   90.00
_cell.angle_beta   90.00
_cell.angle_gamma   90.00
#
_symmetry.space_group_name_H-M   'P 1'
#
loop_
_entity.id
_entity.type
_entity.pdbx_description
1 polymer ?
#
loop_
_entity_poly.entity_id
_entity_poly.type
_entity_poly.pdbx_seq_one_letter_code
_entity_poly.pdbx_strand_id
1 'polypeptide(L)' 'MKAYCDRVEARTLSAEAQRAGRPGPSDNVINLPPLGSGASKRSGMACIGGQAFRKLPNGWEQIHAQAGGWQRCREQ' A
#
# COMPACT_ATOMS: atom_id res chain seq x y z
N MET A 1 2.51 19.00 7.79
CA MET A 1 1.94 19.03 6.43
C MET A 1 1.75 17.64 5.83
N LYS A 2 2.80 16.81 5.72
CA LYS A 2 2.76 15.48 5.06
C LYS A 2 1.62 14.55 5.55
N ALA A 3 1.47 14.40 6.87
CA ALA A 3 0.40 13.60 7.46
C ALA A 3 -1.02 14.10 7.13
N TYR A 4 -1.21 15.40 6.91
CA TYR A 4 -2.50 15.95 6.47
C TYR A 4 -2.79 15.55 5.02
N CYS A 5 -1.81 15.66 4.13
CA CYS A 5 -1.93 15.21 2.73
C CYS A 5 -2.22 13.70 2.65
N ASP A 6 -1.51 12.88 3.44
CA ASP A 6 -1.72 11.43 3.49
C ASP A 6 -3.17 11.09 3.88
N ARG A 7 -3.74 11.83 4.85
CA ARG A 7 -5.12 11.67 5.28
C ARG A 7 -6.14 12.11 4.22
N VAL A 8 -5.89 13.23 3.53
CA VAL A 8 -6.77 13.70 2.44
C VAL A 8 -6.78 12.68 1.30
N GLU A 9 -5.61 12.17 0.90
CA GLU A 9 -5.50 11.16 -0.14
C GLU A 9 -6.21 9.85 0.25
N ALA A 10 -6.03 9.39 1.50
CA ALA A 10 -6.75 8.22 1.99
C ALA A 10 -8.29 8.40 1.93
N ARG A 11 -8.80 9.59 2.24
CA ARG A 11 -10.25 9.90 2.13
C ARG A 11 -10.73 9.85 0.68
N THR A 12 -9.99 10.44 -0.25
CA THR A 12 -10.34 10.41 -1.68
C THR A 12 -10.41 8.98 -2.22
N LEU A 13 -9.37 8.19 -1.95
CA LEU A 13 -9.29 6.79 -2.36
C LEU A 13 -10.35 5.91 -1.67
N SER A 14 -10.76 6.24 -0.45
CA SER A 14 -11.83 5.51 0.26
C SER A 14 -13.16 5.62 -0.46
N ALA A 15 -13.50 6.78 -1.03
CA ALA A 15 -14.76 6.95 -1.76
C ALA A 15 -14.81 6.13 -3.06
N GLU A 16 -13.66 5.91 -3.70
CA GLU A 16 -13.54 5.03 -4.86
C GLU A 16 -13.63 3.56 -4.46
N ALA A 17 -12.89 3.16 -3.42
CA ALA A 17 -12.92 1.80 -2.89
C ALA A 17 -14.33 1.39 -2.44
N GLN A 18 -15.04 2.27 -1.73
CA GLN A 18 -16.43 2.04 -1.31
C GLN A 18 -17.36 1.82 -2.51
N ARG A 19 -17.26 2.66 -3.55
CA ARG A 19 -18.05 2.49 -4.79
C ARG A 19 -17.75 1.16 -5.50
N ALA A 20 -16.54 0.64 -5.35
CA ALA A 20 -16.12 -0.65 -5.88
C ALA A 20 -16.38 -1.85 -4.93
N GLY A 21 -16.96 -1.63 -3.75
CA GLY A 21 -17.19 -2.68 -2.75
C GLY A 21 -15.89 -3.24 -2.12
N ARG A 22 -14.81 -2.46 -2.14
CA ARG A 22 -13.48 -2.85 -1.65
C ARG A 22 -13.14 -2.16 -0.33
N PRO A 23 -12.28 -2.77 0.52
CA PRO A 23 -11.71 -2.06 1.66
C PRO A 23 -11.02 -0.76 1.22
N GLY A 24 -11.21 0.31 2.00
CA GLY A 24 -10.48 1.56 1.80
C GLY A 24 -8.99 1.42 2.15
N PRO A 25 -8.15 2.40 1.76
CA PRO A 25 -6.78 2.47 2.24
C PRO A 25 -6.68 2.76 3.72
N SER A 26 -5.58 2.32 4.32
CA SER A 26 -5.09 2.84 5.60
C SER A 26 -4.57 4.27 5.47
N ASP A 27 -4.62 5.04 6.56
CA ASP A 27 -3.92 6.33 6.68
C ASP A 27 -2.43 6.17 7.03
N ASN A 28 -1.98 4.95 7.34
CA ASN A 28 -0.58 4.61 7.53
C ASN A 28 0.12 4.42 6.18
N VAL A 29 1.24 5.12 5.97
CA VAL A 29 2.06 5.03 4.75
C VAL A 29 3.48 4.61 5.12
N ILE A 30 3.91 3.44 4.64
CA ILE A 30 5.26 2.90 4.88
C ILE A 30 6.16 3.08 3.66
N ASN A 31 7.46 3.06 3.87
CA ASN A 31 8.41 3.09 2.76
C ASN A 31 8.78 1.66 2.37
N LEU A 32 8.59 1.28 1.11
CA LEU A 32 8.95 -0.04 0.59
C LEU A 32 9.74 0.09 -0.71
N PRO A 33 10.63 -0.87 -1.03
CA PRO A 33 11.36 -0.82 -2.27
C PRO A 33 10.43 -1.00 -3.49
N PRO A 34 10.76 -0.43 -4.66
CA PRO A 34 9.96 -0.62 -5.87
C PRO A 34 10.02 -2.07 -6.36
N LEU A 35 8.97 -2.51 -7.05
CA LEU A 35 8.89 -3.85 -7.64
C LEU A 35 10.08 -4.11 -8.58
N GLY A 36 10.67 -5.30 -8.45
CA GLY A 36 11.77 -5.76 -9.31
C GLY A 36 13.16 -5.33 -8.84
N SER A 37 13.25 -4.41 -7.89
CA SER A 37 14.52 -4.03 -7.27
C SER A 37 15.20 -5.19 -6.53
N GLY A 38 16.52 -5.11 -6.36
CA GLY A 38 17.25 -6.09 -5.56
C GLY A 38 16.74 -6.14 -4.12
N ALA A 39 16.37 -4.98 -3.55
CA ALA A 39 15.81 -4.89 -2.21
C ALA A 39 14.46 -5.61 -2.09
N SER A 40 13.55 -5.43 -3.05
CA SER A 40 12.24 -6.10 -3.03
C SER A 40 12.37 -7.62 -3.19
N LYS A 41 13.33 -8.09 -3.99
CA LYS A 41 13.60 -9.53 -4.15
C LYS A 41 14.10 -10.17 -2.86
N ARG A 42 14.91 -9.45 -2.06
CA ARG A 42 15.45 -9.93 -0.78
C ARG A 42 14.44 -9.85 0.36
N SER A 43 13.72 -8.74 0.48
CA SER A 43 12.75 -8.55 1.57
C SER A 43 11.44 -9.28 1.33
N GLY A 44 11.13 -9.65 0.08
CA GLY A 44 9.82 -10.18 -0.29
C GLY A 44 8.70 -9.14 -0.17
N MET A 45 9.04 -7.85 -0.12
CA MET A 45 8.09 -6.75 0.03
C MET A 45 8.31 -5.74 -1.10
N ALA A 46 7.24 -5.21 -1.66
CA ALA A 46 7.33 -4.21 -2.72
C ALA A 46 6.24 -3.13 -2.55
N CYS A 47 6.59 -1.90 -2.92
CA CYS A 47 5.59 -0.89 -3.22
C CYS A 47 5.19 -1.01 -4.69
N ILE A 48 3.89 -1.15 -4.96
CA ILE A 48 3.34 -1.28 -6.31
C ILE A 48 2.18 -0.31 -6.44
N GLY A 49 2.36 0.79 -7.18
CA GLY A 49 1.31 1.79 -7.39
C GLY A 49 0.74 2.35 -6.07
N GLY A 50 1.60 2.59 -5.08
CA GLY A 50 1.21 3.12 -3.76
C GLY A 50 0.59 2.11 -2.79
N GLN A 51 0.53 0.84 -3.17
CA GLN A 51 0.00 -0.27 -2.35
C GLN A 51 1.14 -1.21 -1.94
N ALA A 52 1.14 -1.64 -0.68
CA ALA A 52 2.14 -2.56 -0.16
C ALA A 52 1.77 -4.01 -0.51
N PHE A 53 2.74 -4.76 -1.04
CA PHE A 53 2.58 -6.16 -1.39
C PHE A 53 3.64 -7.03 -0.74
N ARG A 54 3.26 -8.26 -0.38
CA ARG A 54 4.19 -9.34 -0.01
C ARG A 54 4.30 -10.35 -1.14
N LYS A 55 5.48 -10.91 -1.31
CA LYS A 55 5.78 -11.92 -2.32
C LYS A 55 5.19 -13.26 -1.90
N LEU A 56 4.53 -13.92 -2.84
CA LEU A 56 4.11 -15.32 -2.78
C LEU A 56 4.95 -16.16 -3.76
N PRO A 57 4.95 -17.50 -3.63
CA PRO A 57 5.68 -18.37 -4.56
C PRO A 57 5.34 -18.13 -6.05
N ASN A 58 4.10 -17.77 -6.34
CA ASN A 58 3.57 -17.58 -7.70
C ASN A 58 3.08 -16.16 -7.98
N GLY A 59 3.38 -15.17 -7.12
CA GLY A 59 2.86 -13.83 -7.32
C GLY A 59 3.08 -12.89 -6.15
N TRP A 60 2.12 -11.98 -5.97
CA TRP A 60 2.14 -10.96 -4.93
C TRP A 60 0.75 -10.84 -4.32
N GLU A 61 0.69 -10.58 -3.03
CA GLU A 61 -0.54 -10.38 -2.29
C GLU A 61 -0.51 -9.00 -1.62
N GLN A 62 -1.64 -8.29 -1.72
CA GLN A 62 -1.81 -7.01 -1.06
C GLN A 62 -1.85 -7.20 0.46
N ILE A 63 -1.18 -6.30 1.17
CA ILE A 63 -1.09 -6.36 2.63
C ILE A 63 -2.17 -5.50 3.26
N HIS A 64 -2.78 -6.01 4.33
CA HIS A 64 -3.67 -5.24 5.19
C HIS A 64 -2.89 -4.47 6.25
N ALA A 65 -3.28 -3.23 6.49
CA ALA A 65 -2.71 -2.45 7.59
C ALA A 65 -3.33 -2.90 8.92
N GLN A 66 -2.56 -2.84 10.01
CA GLN A 66 -3.09 -3.07 11.35
C GLN A 66 -4.20 -2.06 11.73
N ALA A 67 -4.12 -0.84 11.20
CA ALA A 67 -5.14 0.20 11.37
C ALA A 67 -6.41 -0.04 10.52
N GLY A 68 -6.49 -1.16 9.79
CA GLY A 68 -7.58 -1.48 8.88
C GLY A 68 -7.33 -0.99 7.45
N GLY A 69 -8.06 -1.59 6.51
CA GLY A 69 -7.90 -1.31 5.08
C GLY A 69 -6.65 -1.94 4.48
N TRP A 70 -6.32 -1.56 3.25
CA TRP A 70 -5.06 -1.97 2.61
C TRP A 70 -3.92 -1.03 2.96
N GLN A 71 -2.73 -1.59 3.14
CA GLN A 71 -1.53 -0.86 3.56
C GLN A 71 -0.99 -0.02 2.38
N ARG A 72 -0.88 1.29 2.60
CA ARG A 72 -0.30 2.21 1.64
C ARG A 72 1.22 2.22 1.75
N CYS A 73 1.91 2.55 0.66
CA CYS A 73 3.35 2.72 0.67
C CYS A 73 3.83 3.84 -0.24
N ARG A 74 5.11 4.19 -0.09
CA ARG A 74 5.91 4.98 -1.04
C ARG A 74 7.14 4.19 -1.42
N GLU A 75 7.57 4.34 -2.66
CA GLU A 75 8.83 3.79 -3.14
C GLU A 75 10.00 4.48 -2.43
N GLN A 76 10.98 3.67 -2.00
CA GLN A 76 12.27 4.15 -1.47
C GLN A 76 13.26 4.46 -2.58
#